data_AF-A0A264Y7F0-F1
#
_entry.id   AF-A0A264Y7F0-F1
#
_cell.length_a   1.000
_cell.length_b   1.000
_cell.length_c   1.000
_cell.angle_alpha   90.00
_cell.angle_beta   90.00
_cell.angle_gamma   90.00
#
_symmetry.space_group_name_H-M   'P 1'
#
loop_
_entity.id
_entity.type
_entity.pdbx_description
1 polymer ?
#
loop_
_entity_poly.entity_id
_entity_poly.type
_entity_poly.pdbx_seq_one_letter_code
_entity_poly.pdbx_strand_id
1 'polypeptide(L)'
;MGNRPARNSTFYLPCRKRLWKALGEYDALVEYMELTTRKFKTLYNSQHELSFSEFLSKEAKSEDICLNNLTLENYECFKYKYYLILPYSAFDRFLDDFRKDFKLLFDKDVPLPQNKTRFQSILDFLKENFFAVQTDSFSYKLFDYYRLCRNSLAHDSLKKTTEIEAIFHAIKVDDVHLRYPNLDAPNDMKNLNFDDFILCTANIKSIADKLVLCLEDKMNWVDFVKRNSKLFSKLNRFKGNKERQVIYIENVIFSMYGIKLSAPYINDILKYFQSNNGSSSPFRINSLYAEREGCGSNPHWEQ
;
A
#
# COMPACT_ATOMS: atom_id res chain seq x y z
N MET A 1 -5.95 -18.78 -4.05
CA MET A 1 -7.34 -18.47 -4.48
C MET A 1 -8.11 -17.93 -3.28
N GLY A 2 -8.53 -16.66 -3.33
CA GLY A 2 -9.01 -15.94 -2.15
C GLY A 2 -10.52 -15.93 -2.00
N ASN A 3 -11.01 -16.30 -0.81
CA ASN A 3 -12.27 -15.77 -0.31
C ASN A 3 -12.08 -14.26 -0.14
N ARG A 4 -12.61 -13.47 -1.06
CA ARG A 4 -12.74 -12.02 -0.84
C ARG A 4 -13.74 -11.88 0.32
N PRO A 5 -13.36 -11.31 1.49
CA PRO A 5 -14.39 -10.82 2.39
C PRO A 5 -15.28 -9.86 1.58
N ALA A 6 -16.59 -10.08 1.62
CA ALA A 6 -17.56 -9.27 0.89
C ALA A 6 -17.36 -7.81 1.31
N ARG A 7 -16.71 -7.04 0.43
CA ARG A 7 -16.49 -5.62 0.67
C ARG A 7 -17.78 -4.90 0.28
N ASN A 8 -18.51 -4.42 1.28
CA ASN A 8 -19.79 -3.73 1.08
C ASN A 8 -19.64 -2.29 0.56
N SER A 9 -18.41 -1.86 0.23
CA SER A 9 -18.12 -0.51 -0.24
C SER A 9 -17.10 -0.52 -1.38
N THR A 10 -17.24 0.44 -2.30
CA THR A 10 -16.24 0.70 -3.34
C THR A 10 -15.19 1.72 -2.93
N PHE A 11 -15.32 2.38 -1.77
CA PHE A 11 -14.43 3.46 -1.30
C PHE A 11 -12.97 3.06 -1.09
N TYR A 12 -12.07 3.58 -1.91
CA TYR A 12 -10.64 3.33 -1.78
C TYR A 12 -9.86 4.65 -1.72
N LEU A 13 -8.62 4.57 -1.23
CA LEU A 13 -7.63 5.63 -1.38
C LEU A 13 -6.62 5.31 -2.48
N PRO A 14 -6.02 6.33 -3.12
CA PRO A 14 -4.91 6.15 -4.04
C PRO A 14 -3.74 5.32 -3.46
N CYS A 15 -3.38 5.53 -2.19
CA CYS A 15 -2.32 4.76 -1.52
C CYS A 15 -2.60 3.25 -1.52
N ARG A 16 -3.86 2.84 -1.34
CA ARG A 16 -4.27 1.43 -1.36
C ARG A 16 -4.10 0.81 -2.75
N LYS A 17 -4.49 1.51 -3.81
CA LYS A 17 -4.27 1.04 -5.19
C LYS A 17 -2.79 0.79 -5.46
N ARG A 18 -1.93 1.71 -5.02
CA ARG A 18 -0.47 1.56 -5.14
C ARG A 18 0.04 0.35 -4.36
N LEU A 19 -0.46 0.14 -3.14
CA LEU A 19 -0.11 -1.04 -2.33
C LEU A 19 -0.50 -2.35 -3.03
N TRP A 20 -1.72 -2.45 -3.58
CA TRP A 20 -2.18 -3.67 -4.25
C TRP A 20 -1.33 -3.98 -5.49
N LYS A 21 -0.97 -2.94 -6.26
CA LYS A 21 -0.08 -3.09 -7.40
C LYS A 21 1.29 -3.60 -6.97
N ALA A 22 1.92 -2.94 -6.00
CA ALA A 22 3.24 -3.33 -5.50
C ALA A 22 3.24 -4.75 -4.91
N LEU A 23 2.23 -5.10 -4.10
CA LEU A 23 2.11 -6.46 -3.57
C LEU A 23 1.86 -7.49 -4.67
N GLY A 24 1.09 -7.17 -5.72
CA GLY A 24 0.91 -8.08 -6.84
C GLY A 24 2.21 -8.34 -7.63
N GLU A 25 3.03 -7.31 -7.82
CA GLU A 25 4.36 -7.44 -8.43
C GLU A 25 5.32 -8.26 -7.55
N TYR A 26 5.26 -8.07 -6.23
CA TYR A 26 6.08 -8.83 -5.28
C TYR A 26 5.60 -10.27 -5.11
N ASP A 27 4.29 -10.51 -5.07
CA ASP A 27 3.67 -11.84 -5.06
C ASP A 27 4.19 -12.61 -6.28
N ALA A 28 4.14 -12.03 -7.49
CA ALA A 28 4.64 -12.66 -8.71
C ALA A 28 6.15 -12.97 -8.67
N LEU A 29 6.98 -12.07 -8.15
CA LEU A 29 8.41 -12.30 -8.01
C LEU A 29 8.70 -13.45 -7.04
N VAL A 30 8.06 -13.45 -5.88
CA VAL A 30 8.26 -14.48 -4.85
C VAL A 30 7.70 -15.83 -5.31
N GLU A 31 6.57 -15.85 -6.01
CA GLU A 31 6.01 -17.04 -6.65
C GLU A 31 6.98 -17.62 -7.70
N TYR A 32 7.60 -16.77 -8.53
CA TYR A 32 8.64 -17.19 -9.48
C TYR A 32 9.86 -17.78 -8.77
N MET A 33 10.35 -17.13 -7.71
CA MET A 33 11.46 -17.63 -6.91
C MET A 33 11.13 -18.98 -6.25
N GLU A 34 9.92 -19.12 -5.71
CA GLU A 34 9.44 -20.35 -5.08
C GLU A 34 9.28 -21.49 -6.10
N LEU A 35 8.70 -21.22 -7.27
CA LEU A 35 8.59 -22.19 -8.35
C LEU A 35 9.98 -22.70 -8.76
N THR A 36 10.91 -21.77 -8.98
CA THR A 36 12.29 -22.09 -9.36
C THR A 36 12.98 -22.91 -8.28
N THR A 37 12.81 -22.52 -7.01
CA THR A 37 13.30 -23.27 -5.84
C THR A 37 12.80 -24.72 -5.84
N ARG A 38 11.49 -24.91 -6.01
CA ARG A 38 10.88 -26.26 -6.00
C ARG A 38 11.41 -27.10 -7.15
N LYS A 39 11.55 -26.53 -8.36
CA LYS A 39 12.16 -27.22 -9.51
C LYS A 39 13.61 -27.64 -9.23
N PHE A 40 14.43 -26.74 -8.71
CA PHE A 40 15.82 -27.04 -8.35
C PHE A 40 15.92 -28.14 -7.29
N LYS A 41 15.06 -28.10 -6.27
CA LYS A 41 15.00 -29.17 -5.24
C LYS A 41 14.59 -30.51 -5.84
N THR A 42 13.60 -30.53 -6.73
CA THR A 42 13.21 -31.77 -7.43
C THR A 42 14.37 -32.32 -8.27
N LEU A 43 15.10 -31.46 -8.99
CA LEU A 43 16.26 -31.86 -9.77
C LEU A 43 17.37 -32.44 -8.88
N TYR A 44 17.73 -31.75 -7.80
CA TYR A 44 18.68 -32.23 -6.81
C TYR A 44 18.30 -33.61 -6.25
N ASN A 45 17.05 -33.74 -5.80
CA ASN A 45 16.52 -35.00 -5.26
C ASN A 45 16.47 -36.12 -6.29
N SER A 46 16.52 -35.84 -7.59
CA SER A 46 16.53 -36.87 -8.63
C SER A 46 17.93 -37.37 -9.01
N GLN A 47 18.98 -36.60 -8.70
CA GLN A 47 20.35 -36.91 -9.10
C GLN A 47 21.10 -37.73 -8.05
N HIS A 48 20.83 -37.57 -6.75
CA HIS A 48 21.40 -38.32 -5.61
C HIS A 48 22.93 -38.55 -5.55
N GLU A 49 23.71 -37.96 -6.45
CA GLU A 49 25.16 -38.21 -6.61
C GLU A 49 26.04 -37.16 -5.91
N LEU A 50 25.50 -35.97 -5.61
CA LEU A 50 26.22 -34.83 -5.05
C LEU A 50 25.57 -34.39 -3.73
N SER A 51 26.35 -33.79 -2.83
CA SER A 51 25.76 -33.00 -1.75
C SER A 51 25.04 -31.76 -2.32
N PHE A 52 24.09 -31.20 -1.57
CA PHE A 52 23.34 -30.01 -2.00
C PHE A 52 24.25 -28.83 -2.38
N SER A 53 25.32 -28.62 -1.61
CA SER A 53 26.30 -27.54 -1.87
C SER A 53 27.08 -27.77 -3.17
N GLU A 54 27.49 -29.01 -3.45
CA GLU A 54 28.19 -29.37 -4.68
C GLU A 54 27.28 -29.29 -5.90
N PHE A 55 26.03 -29.77 -5.77
CA PHE A 55 25.00 -29.64 -6.79
C PHE A 55 24.79 -28.16 -7.16
N LEU A 56 24.53 -27.30 -6.17
CA LEU A 56 24.34 -25.87 -6.42
C LEU A 56 25.56 -25.20 -7.03
N SER A 57 26.77 -25.57 -6.59
CA SER A 57 28.02 -25.01 -7.14
C SER A 57 28.22 -25.41 -8.60
N LYS A 58 27.85 -26.65 -8.97
CA LYS A 58 27.88 -27.14 -10.35
C LYS A 58 26.88 -26.39 -11.23
N GLU A 59 25.62 -26.29 -10.81
CA GLU A 59 24.58 -25.57 -11.55
C GLU A 59 24.93 -24.08 -11.70
N ALA A 60 25.38 -23.41 -10.62
CA ALA A 60 25.81 -22.02 -10.67
C ALA A 60 26.98 -21.81 -11.65
N LYS A 61 27.97 -22.70 -11.65
CA LYS A 61 29.09 -22.63 -12.60
C LYS A 61 28.65 -22.81 -14.05
N SER A 62 27.62 -23.61 -14.32
CA SER A 62 27.09 -23.80 -15.68
C SER A 62 26.41 -22.55 -16.26
N GLU A 63 26.02 -21.62 -15.38
CA GLU A 63 25.39 -20.34 -15.71
C GLU A 63 26.35 -19.15 -15.47
N ASP A 64 27.65 -19.40 -15.30
CA ASP A 64 28.69 -18.40 -15.00
C ASP A 64 28.42 -17.57 -13.73
N ILE A 65 27.76 -18.17 -12.73
CA ILE A 65 27.45 -17.55 -11.43
C ILE A 65 28.46 -18.02 -10.36
N CYS A 66 29.06 -17.07 -9.64
CA CYS A 66 29.88 -17.34 -8.48
C CYS A 66 29.00 -17.48 -7.22
N LEU A 67 28.67 -18.72 -6.84
CA LEU A 67 27.93 -19.02 -5.62
C LEU A 67 28.90 -19.39 -4.48
N ASN A 68 28.83 -18.66 -3.36
CA ASN A 68 29.57 -18.97 -2.14
C ASN A 68 28.71 -19.79 -1.17
N ASN A 69 29.33 -20.68 -0.39
CA ASN A 69 28.81 -21.49 0.73
C ASN A 69 27.31 -21.31 1.08
N LEU A 70 26.43 -21.87 0.26
CA LEU A 70 24.99 -21.94 0.52
C LEU A 70 24.63 -23.37 0.92
N THR A 71 24.30 -23.59 2.20
CA THR A 71 23.81 -24.88 2.70
C THR A 71 22.28 -24.92 2.63
N LEU A 72 21.71 -26.13 2.59
CA LEU A 72 20.25 -26.31 2.59
C LEU A 72 19.60 -25.72 3.86
N GLU A 73 20.23 -25.95 5.01
CA GLU A 73 19.76 -25.47 6.31
C GLU A 73 19.69 -23.94 6.38
N ASN A 74 20.75 -23.25 5.98
CA ASN A 74 20.76 -21.79 5.95
C ASN A 74 19.77 -21.28 4.89
N TYR A 75 19.76 -21.90 3.71
CA TYR A 75 18.88 -21.50 2.62
C TYR A 75 17.40 -21.50 3.00
N GLU A 76 16.89 -22.59 3.57
CA GLU A 76 15.46 -22.71 3.91
C GLU A 76 15.04 -21.72 5.00
N CYS A 77 15.84 -21.58 6.05
CA CYS A 77 15.56 -20.69 7.17
C CYS A 77 15.63 -19.19 6.75
N PHE A 78 16.58 -18.82 5.88
CA PHE A 78 16.73 -17.43 5.44
C PHE A 78 15.71 -17.04 4.38
N LYS A 79 15.44 -17.90 3.39
CA LYS A 79 14.63 -17.58 2.21
C LYS A 79 13.27 -16.99 2.58
N TYR A 80 12.52 -17.66 3.46
CA TYR A 80 11.16 -17.22 3.79
C TYR A 80 11.14 -15.94 4.60
N LYS A 81 12.12 -15.72 5.49
CA LYS A 81 12.29 -14.43 6.16
C LYS A 81 12.60 -13.31 5.16
N TYR A 82 13.38 -13.60 4.12
CA TYR A 82 13.66 -12.65 3.03
C TYR A 82 12.40 -12.31 2.22
N TYR A 83 11.54 -13.30 1.97
CA TYR A 83 10.24 -13.07 1.31
C TYR A 83 9.37 -12.08 2.06
N LEU A 84 9.49 -11.99 3.40
CA LEU A 84 8.79 -10.99 4.21
C LEU A 84 9.31 -9.56 4.02
N ILE A 85 10.52 -9.33 3.49
CA ILE A 85 11.06 -7.96 3.34
C ILE A 85 10.20 -7.11 2.41
N LEU A 86 9.81 -7.66 1.25
CA LEU A 86 9.12 -6.93 0.20
C LEU A 86 7.70 -6.48 0.64
N PRO A 87 6.83 -7.33 1.20
CA PRO A 87 5.53 -6.91 1.71
C PRO A 87 5.62 -5.82 2.77
N TYR A 88 6.56 -5.91 3.71
CA TYR A 88 6.74 -4.88 4.75
C TYR A 88 7.23 -3.56 4.18
N SER A 89 8.14 -3.59 3.20
CA SER A 89 8.57 -2.35 2.52
C SER A 89 7.41 -1.68 1.79
N ALA A 90 6.57 -2.46 1.08
CA ALA A 90 5.36 -1.93 0.46
C ALA A 90 4.39 -1.35 1.49
N PHE A 91 4.25 -2.02 2.64
CA PHE A 91 3.36 -1.57 3.71
C PHE A 91 3.86 -0.29 4.40
N ASP A 92 5.15 -0.17 4.70
CA ASP A 92 5.73 1.08 5.23
C ASP A 92 5.47 2.26 4.30
N ARG A 93 5.67 2.07 3.00
CA ARG A 93 5.34 3.09 1.99
C ARG A 93 3.86 3.41 1.95
N PHE A 94 3.00 2.40 2.07
CA PHE A 94 1.56 2.60 2.17
C PHE A 94 1.18 3.44 3.39
N LEU A 95 1.79 3.22 4.56
CA LEU A 95 1.51 4.00 5.76
C LEU A 95 1.91 5.46 5.59
N ASP A 96 3.05 5.76 4.97
CA ASP A 96 3.45 7.13 4.66
C ASP A 96 2.52 7.80 3.67
N ASP A 97 2.10 7.09 2.62
CA ASP A 97 1.16 7.59 1.64
C ASP A 97 -0.26 7.74 2.21
N PHE A 98 -0.67 6.87 3.13
CA PHE A 98 -1.92 6.97 3.86
C PHE A 98 -1.98 8.27 4.66
N ARG A 99 -0.89 8.67 5.32
CA ARG A 99 -0.82 9.94 6.04
C ARG A 99 -1.01 11.15 5.12
N LYS A 100 -0.44 11.09 3.90
CA LYS A 100 -0.62 12.15 2.88
C LYS A 100 -2.06 12.20 2.39
N ASP A 101 -2.65 11.05 2.07
CA ASP A 101 -4.04 10.96 1.63
C ASP A 101 -4.99 11.42 2.77
N PHE A 102 -4.72 11.04 4.02
CA PHE A 102 -5.48 11.49 5.19
C PHE A 102 -5.41 13.01 5.37
N LYS A 103 -4.23 13.61 5.27
CA LYS A 103 -4.06 15.07 5.31
C LYS A 103 -4.85 15.76 4.20
N LEU A 104 -4.83 15.21 2.99
CA LEU A 104 -5.59 15.76 1.86
C LEU A 104 -7.11 15.75 2.11
N LEU A 105 -7.61 14.68 2.75
CA LEU A 105 -9.03 14.49 3.02
C LEU A 105 -9.52 15.34 4.20
N PHE A 106 -8.78 15.34 5.31
CA PHE A 106 -9.22 15.89 6.60
C PHE A 106 -8.47 17.15 7.05
N ASP A 107 -7.44 17.58 6.32
CA ASP A 107 -6.54 18.71 6.67
C ASP A 107 -5.93 18.55 8.07
N LYS A 108 -5.50 17.33 8.36
CA LYS A 108 -4.91 16.93 9.65
C LYS A 108 -3.68 16.07 9.43
N ASP A 109 -2.63 16.36 10.18
CA ASP A 109 -1.42 15.55 10.20
C ASP A 109 -1.54 14.40 11.21
N VAL A 110 -1.14 13.20 10.79
CA VAL A 110 -1.03 12.04 11.69
C VAL A 110 0.38 12.02 12.30
N PRO A 111 0.51 12.14 13.63
CA PRO A 111 1.80 12.16 14.31
C PRO A 111 2.47 10.78 14.30
N LEU A 112 3.81 10.78 14.27
CA LEU A 112 4.64 9.57 14.36
C LEU A 112 5.60 9.69 15.54
N PRO A 113 5.16 9.38 16.78
CA PRO A 113 6.03 9.39 17.94
C PRO A 113 7.15 8.35 17.81
N GLN A 114 8.35 8.67 18.31
CA GLN A 114 9.55 7.84 18.14
C GLN A 114 9.48 6.49 18.87
N ASN A 115 8.64 6.35 19.89
CA ASN A 115 8.53 5.15 20.73
C ASN A 115 7.51 4.12 20.22
N LYS A 116 6.92 4.31 19.03
CA LYS A 116 5.90 3.43 18.46
C LYS A 116 6.23 3.08 17.01
N THR A 117 5.72 1.95 16.54
CA THR A 117 5.74 1.62 15.11
C THR A 117 4.80 2.57 14.36
N ARG A 118 5.09 2.87 13.09
CA ARG A 118 4.22 3.72 12.26
C ARG A 118 2.77 3.21 12.23
N PHE A 119 2.60 1.89 12.12
CA PHE A 119 1.29 1.27 12.12
C PHE A 119 0.54 1.53 13.42
N GLN A 120 1.19 1.30 14.57
CA GLN A 120 0.59 1.57 15.88
C GLN A 120 0.24 3.06 16.04
N SER A 121 1.11 3.97 15.62
CA SER A 121 0.86 5.42 15.67
C SER A 121 -0.39 5.81 14.88
N ILE A 122 -0.56 5.26 13.66
CA ILE A 122 -1.74 5.51 12.83
C ILE A 122 -3.00 4.94 13.48
N LEU A 123 -2.94 3.70 13.99
CA LEU A 123 -4.09 3.08 14.65
C LEU A 123 -4.55 3.85 15.89
N ASP A 124 -3.61 4.24 16.76
CA ASP A 124 -3.90 5.01 17.97
C ASP A 124 -4.53 6.35 17.61
N PHE A 125 -3.95 7.07 16.65
CA PHE A 125 -4.48 8.35 16.19
C PHE A 125 -5.90 8.23 15.63
N LEU A 126 -6.16 7.23 14.80
CA LEU A 126 -7.50 6.98 14.25
C LEU A 126 -8.51 6.70 15.36
N LYS A 127 -8.14 5.88 16.35
CA LYS A 127 -8.99 5.57 17.51
C LYS A 127 -9.28 6.81 18.35
N GLU A 128 -8.27 7.61 18.67
CA GLU A 128 -8.39 8.86 19.43
C GLU A 128 -9.27 9.89 18.70
N ASN A 129 -9.30 9.86 17.38
CA ASN A 129 -10.13 10.73 16.54
C ASN A 129 -11.46 10.08 16.12
N PHE A 130 -11.91 9.04 16.83
CA PHE A 130 -13.21 8.38 16.65
C PHE A 130 -13.44 7.78 15.25
N PHE A 131 -12.39 7.30 14.59
CA PHE A 131 -12.50 6.45 13.39
C PHE A 131 -12.61 4.98 13.82
N ALA A 132 -13.68 4.31 13.38
CA ALA A 132 -13.95 2.93 13.75
C ALA A 132 -13.18 1.95 12.85
N VAL A 133 -11.94 1.61 13.23
CA VAL A 133 -11.16 0.57 12.53
C VAL A 133 -11.68 -0.80 12.94
N GLN A 134 -12.22 -1.56 11.99
CA GLN A 134 -12.71 -2.93 12.20
C GLN A 134 -11.54 -3.92 12.34
N THR A 135 -11.13 -4.21 13.58
CA THR A 135 -9.96 -5.05 13.89
C THR A 135 -10.24 -6.56 13.88
N ASP A 136 -11.48 -6.97 13.70
CA ASP A 136 -11.93 -8.37 13.62
C ASP A 136 -11.46 -9.09 12.34
N SER A 137 -11.16 -8.32 11.30
CA SER A 137 -10.80 -8.83 9.97
C SER A 137 -9.30 -9.05 9.73
N PHE A 138 -8.45 -8.66 10.68
CA PHE A 138 -7.00 -8.84 10.61
C PHE A 138 -6.43 -9.17 11.99
N SER A 139 -5.21 -9.72 12.03
CA SER A 139 -4.52 -10.01 13.29
C SER A 139 -3.32 -9.08 13.45
N TYR A 140 -3.38 -8.18 14.45
CA TYR A 140 -2.25 -7.33 14.82
C TYR A 140 -1.07 -8.18 15.29
N LYS A 141 -1.33 -9.23 16.09
CA LYS A 141 -0.27 -10.14 16.58
C LYS A 141 0.43 -10.87 15.43
N LEU A 142 -0.34 -11.29 14.42
CA LEU A 142 0.23 -11.91 13.21
C LEU A 142 1.08 -10.92 12.42
N PHE A 143 0.63 -9.66 12.29
CA PHE A 143 1.42 -8.60 11.70
C PHE A 143 2.70 -8.33 12.49
N ASP A 144 2.64 -8.33 13.82
CA ASP A 144 3.82 -8.05 14.63
C ASP A 144 4.81 -9.22 14.63
N TYR A 145 4.30 -10.46 14.62
CA TYR A 145 5.07 -11.68 14.47
C TYR A 145 5.94 -11.67 13.22
N TYR A 146 5.34 -11.54 12.02
CA TYR A 146 6.12 -11.53 10.78
C TYR A 146 7.07 -10.35 10.67
N ARG A 147 6.74 -9.20 11.29
CA ARG A 147 7.62 -8.02 11.37
C ARG A 147 8.89 -8.36 12.13
N LEU A 148 8.75 -9.06 13.26
CA LEU A 148 9.89 -9.47 14.08
C LEU A 148 10.70 -10.60 13.43
N CYS A 149 10.05 -11.58 12.78
CA CYS A 149 10.73 -12.59 11.98
C CYS A 149 11.62 -11.94 10.90
N ARG A 150 11.08 -10.95 10.17
CA ARG A 150 11.83 -10.17 9.19
C ARG A 150 13.00 -9.39 9.82
N ASN A 151 12.78 -8.77 10.98
CA ASN A 151 13.82 -8.02 11.67
C ASN A 151 14.93 -8.90 12.25
N SER A 152 14.66 -10.19 12.50
CA SER A 152 15.68 -11.16 12.92
C SER A 152 16.77 -11.38 11.87
N LEU A 153 16.56 -10.99 10.61
CA LEU A 153 17.59 -11.04 9.57
C LEU A 153 18.71 -10.02 9.74
N ALA A 154 18.40 -8.84 10.28
CA ALA A 154 19.32 -7.69 10.32
C ALA A 154 20.09 -7.57 11.65
N HIS A 155 19.66 -8.29 12.68
CA HIS A 155 20.24 -8.21 14.02
C HIS A 155 20.62 -9.60 14.48
N ASP A 156 21.83 -9.74 15.04
CA ASP A 156 22.34 -10.97 15.63
C ASP A 156 21.32 -11.51 16.66
N SER A 157 20.55 -12.51 16.24
CA SER A 157 19.14 -12.69 16.61
C SER A 157 18.92 -13.34 17.97
N LEU A 158 19.99 -13.67 18.71
CA LEU A 158 19.91 -14.40 19.98
C LEU A 158 19.15 -13.62 21.07
N LYS A 159 19.08 -12.28 21.01
CA LYS A 159 18.45 -11.45 22.04
C LYS A 159 16.92 -11.32 21.94
N LYS A 160 16.30 -11.73 20.83
CA LYS A 160 14.85 -11.51 20.59
C LYS A 160 14.05 -12.78 20.26
N THR A 161 14.68 -13.95 20.20
CA THR A 161 13.98 -15.21 19.90
C THR A 161 12.81 -15.47 20.86
N THR A 162 13.01 -15.27 22.17
CA THR A 162 11.96 -15.46 23.18
C THR A 162 10.78 -14.50 23.00
N GLU A 163 11.03 -13.26 22.56
CA GLU A 163 9.97 -12.28 22.26
C GLU A 163 9.14 -12.73 21.04
N ILE A 164 9.81 -13.22 20.01
CA ILE A 164 9.17 -13.73 18.79
C ILE A 164 8.30 -14.95 19.10
N GLU A 165 8.82 -15.90 19.86
CA GLU A 165 8.10 -17.10 20.31
C GLU A 165 6.88 -16.73 21.17
N ALA A 166 7.03 -15.78 22.11
CA ALA A 166 5.92 -15.31 22.93
C ALA A 166 4.79 -14.67 22.09
N ILE A 167 5.14 -13.88 21.07
CA ILE A 167 4.15 -13.28 20.17
C ILE A 167 3.49 -14.34 19.30
N PHE A 168 4.26 -15.31 18.79
CA PHE A 168 3.73 -16.44 18.01
C PHE A 168 2.68 -17.22 18.82
N HIS A 169 2.99 -17.61 20.05
CA HIS A 169 2.04 -18.31 20.94
C HIS A 169 0.81 -17.49 21.30
N ALA A 170 0.91 -16.16 21.20
CA ALA A 170 -0.21 -15.27 21.46
C ALA A 170 -1.17 -15.15 20.26
N ILE A 171 -0.80 -15.66 19.07
CA ILE A 171 -1.67 -15.69 17.88
C ILE A 171 -2.77 -16.71 18.10
N LYS A 172 -4.02 -16.31 17.81
CA LYS A 172 -5.16 -17.23 17.76
C LYS A 172 -5.14 -17.97 16.43
N VAL A 173 -4.40 -19.07 16.36
CA VAL A 173 -4.16 -19.84 15.13
C VAL A 173 -5.48 -20.33 14.52
N ASP A 174 -6.43 -20.77 15.33
CA ASP A 174 -7.77 -21.19 14.86
C ASP A 174 -8.51 -20.07 14.11
N ASP A 175 -8.45 -18.82 14.61
CA ASP A 175 -9.05 -17.66 13.93
C ASP A 175 -8.36 -17.36 12.60
N VAL A 176 -7.07 -17.69 12.48
CA VAL A 176 -6.30 -17.51 11.25
C VAL A 176 -6.70 -18.59 10.24
N HIS A 177 -6.74 -19.86 10.63
CA HIS A 177 -7.17 -20.95 9.74
C HIS A 177 -8.64 -20.83 9.33
N LEU A 178 -9.52 -20.34 10.21
CA LEU A 178 -10.92 -20.07 9.85
C LEU A 178 -11.00 -19.02 8.73
N ARG A 179 -10.12 -18.02 8.73
CA ARG A 179 -10.07 -16.96 7.72
C ARG A 179 -9.33 -17.40 6.45
N TYR A 180 -8.31 -18.22 6.59
CA TYR A 180 -7.43 -18.68 5.51
C TYR A 180 -7.30 -20.22 5.53
N PRO A 181 -8.37 -20.97 5.22
CA PRO A 181 -8.44 -22.42 5.44
C PRO A 181 -7.52 -23.24 4.53
N ASN A 182 -7.01 -22.63 3.45
CA ASN A 182 -6.16 -23.29 2.48
C ASN A 182 -4.66 -23.01 2.70
N LEU A 183 -4.30 -22.29 3.77
CA LEU A 183 -2.91 -21.98 4.08
C LEU A 183 -2.44 -22.84 5.25
N ASP A 184 -1.29 -23.49 5.06
CA ASP A 184 -0.54 -24.18 6.12
C ASP A 184 0.37 -23.17 6.84
N ALA A 185 -0.25 -22.15 7.43
CA ALA A 185 0.38 -21.04 8.12
C ALA A 185 -0.61 -20.44 9.15
N PRO A 186 -0.14 -19.81 10.25
CA PRO A 186 1.23 -19.36 10.51
C PRO A 186 2.13 -20.43 11.11
N ASN A 187 3.40 -20.48 10.67
CA ASN A 187 4.42 -21.38 11.23
C ASN A 187 5.36 -20.63 12.17
N ASP A 188 6.04 -21.37 13.05
CA ASP A 188 7.08 -20.80 13.90
C ASP A 188 8.29 -20.31 13.06
N MET A 189 9.12 -19.46 13.66
CA MET A 189 10.15 -18.72 12.93
C MET A 189 11.19 -19.65 12.26
N LYS A 190 11.39 -20.86 12.76
CA LYS A 190 12.34 -21.83 12.21
C LYS A 190 11.72 -22.66 11.07
N ASN A 191 10.39 -22.76 11.04
CA ASN A 191 9.63 -23.56 10.09
C ASN A 191 8.76 -22.71 9.14
N LEU A 192 9.11 -21.44 8.94
CA LEU A 192 8.44 -20.59 7.96
C LEU A 192 8.42 -21.27 6.59
N ASN A 193 7.33 -21.10 5.86
CA ASN A 193 7.16 -21.66 4.53
C ASN A 193 6.59 -20.61 3.55
N PHE A 194 6.23 -21.05 2.34
CA PHE A 194 5.65 -20.17 1.33
C PHE A 194 4.27 -19.64 1.72
N ASP A 195 3.47 -20.43 2.45
CA ASP A 195 2.14 -20.02 2.89
C ASP A 195 2.20 -18.91 3.94
N ASP A 196 3.28 -18.83 4.74
CA ASP A 196 3.53 -17.67 5.62
C ASP A 196 3.69 -16.36 4.85
N PHE A 197 4.34 -16.40 3.68
CA PHE A 197 4.45 -15.23 2.82
C PHE A 197 3.06 -14.82 2.29
N ILE A 198 2.26 -15.77 1.81
CA ILE A 198 0.89 -15.51 1.32
C ILE A 198 0.01 -14.96 2.45
N LEU A 199 0.10 -15.56 3.64
CA LEU A 199 -0.63 -15.12 4.83
C LEU A 199 -0.21 -13.70 5.25
N CYS A 200 1.09 -13.39 5.19
CA CYS A 200 1.61 -12.06 5.46
C CYS A 200 1.02 -11.02 4.49
N THR A 201 1.05 -11.28 3.17
CA THR A 201 0.52 -10.32 2.19
C THR A 201 -1.00 -10.17 2.30
N ALA A 202 -1.71 -11.26 2.60
CA ALA A 202 -3.15 -11.22 2.86
C ALA A 202 -3.49 -10.38 4.11
N ASN A 203 -2.78 -10.57 5.22
CA ASN A 203 -2.99 -9.80 6.44
C ASN A 203 -2.69 -8.30 6.23
N ILE A 204 -1.62 -7.97 5.50
CA ILE A 204 -1.28 -6.58 5.13
C ILE A 204 -2.41 -5.95 4.28
N LYS A 205 -2.91 -6.68 3.28
CA LYS A 205 -4.05 -6.22 2.45
C LYS A 205 -5.28 -5.98 3.33
N SER A 206 -5.60 -6.88 4.26
CA SER A 206 -6.72 -6.71 5.19
C SER A 206 -6.57 -5.47 6.08
N ILE A 207 -5.39 -5.26 6.67
CA ILE A 207 -5.09 -4.07 7.48
C ILE A 207 -5.29 -2.80 6.67
N ALA A 208 -4.66 -2.72 5.48
CA ALA A 208 -4.74 -1.53 4.64
C ALA A 208 -6.18 -1.22 4.18
N ASP A 209 -6.98 -2.25 3.88
CA ASP A 209 -8.39 -2.08 3.53
C ASP A 209 -9.18 -1.48 4.71
N LYS A 210 -8.96 -1.95 5.94
CA LYS A 210 -9.66 -1.43 7.12
C LYS A 210 -9.24 -0.03 7.53
N LEU A 211 -7.97 0.31 7.39
CA LEU A 211 -7.48 1.69 7.58
C LEU A 211 -8.14 2.66 6.58
N VAL A 212 -8.41 2.20 5.35
CA VAL A 212 -9.08 3.00 4.33
C VAL A 212 -10.57 3.11 4.60
N LEU A 213 -11.25 1.98 4.79
CA LEU A 213 -12.71 1.95 4.92
C LEU A 213 -13.20 2.69 6.16
N CYS A 214 -12.43 2.74 7.25
CA CYS A 214 -12.85 3.47 8.45
C CYS A 214 -13.01 4.98 8.23
N LEU A 215 -12.46 5.53 7.15
CA LEU A 215 -12.55 6.95 6.81
C LEU A 215 -13.85 7.31 6.09
N GLU A 216 -14.49 6.35 5.43
CA GLU A 216 -15.62 6.58 4.50
C GLU A 216 -16.76 7.33 5.18
N ASP A 217 -17.23 6.83 6.32
CA ASP A 217 -18.37 7.39 7.06
C ASP A 217 -18.09 8.77 7.66
N LYS A 218 -16.82 9.19 7.71
CA LYS A 218 -16.39 10.50 8.23
C LYS A 218 -16.16 11.52 7.11
N MET A 219 -16.31 11.12 5.85
CA MET A 219 -16.06 12.00 4.71
C MET A 219 -17.09 13.12 4.62
N ASN A 220 -16.63 14.36 4.68
CA ASN A 220 -17.39 15.53 4.26
C ASN A 220 -16.92 15.96 2.86
N TRP A 221 -17.62 15.48 1.83
CA TRP A 221 -17.28 15.73 0.44
C TRP A 221 -17.40 17.20 0.04
N VAL A 222 -18.33 17.95 0.63
CA VAL A 222 -18.46 19.39 0.39
C VAL A 222 -17.18 20.08 0.82
N ASP A 223 -16.76 19.90 2.08
CA ASP A 223 -15.57 20.58 2.61
C ASP A 223 -14.27 20.08 1.97
N PHE A 224 -14.19 18.80 1.61
CA PHE A 224 -13.09 18.26 0.82
C PHE A 224 -12.93 19.03 -0.51
N VAL A 225 -14.02 19.19 -1.26
CA VAL A 225 -13.99 19.91 -2.54
C VAL A 225 -13.64 21.38 -2.36
N LYS A 226 -14.14 22.04 -1.29
CA LYS A 226 -13.78 23.43 -0.97
C LYS A 226 -12.28 23.59 -0.77
N ARG A 227 -11.68 22.76 0.11
CA ARG A 227 -10.24 22.78 0.41
C ARG A 227 -9.40 22.44 -0.82
N ASN A 228 -9.91 21.55 -1.67
CA ASN A 228 -9.19 21.01 -2.83
C ASN A 228 -9.73 21.55 -4.16
N SER A 229 -10.19 22.80 -4.20
CA SER A 229 -10.84 23.41 -5.38
C SER A 229 -10.01 23.33 -6.67
N LYS A 230 -8.68 23.28 -6.56
CA LYS A 230 -7.76 23.08 -7.69
C LYS A 230 -7.98 21.76 -8.43
N LEU A 231 -8.35 20.68 -7.73
CA LEU A 231 -8.72 19.40 -8.34
C LEU A 231 -9.99 19.51 -9.20
N PHE A 232 -10.82 20.51 -8.92
CA PHE A 232 -12.09 20.79 -9.59
C PHE A 232 -12.01 22.01 -10.53
N SER A 233 -10.80 22.40 -10.95
CA SER A 233 -10.56 23.61 -11.75
C SER A 233 -11.38 23.70 -13.06
N LYS A 234 -11.75 22.58 -13.68
CA LYS A 234 -12.56 22.56 -14.91
C LYS A 234 -14.05 22.79 -14.65
N LEU A 235 -14.52 22.83 -13.40
CA LEU A 235 -15.94 23.03 -13.08
C LEU A 235 -16.48 24.37 -13.61
N ASN A 236 -15.64 25.41 -13.58
CA ASN A 236 -15.99 26.73 -14.13
C ASN A 236 -16.19 26.72 -15.65
N ARG A 237 -15.59 25.77 -16.39
CA ARG A 237 -15.78 25.64 -17.84
C ARG A 237 -17.19 25.18 -18.22
N PHE A 238 -17.90 24.56 -17.28
CA PHE A 238 -19.26 24.06 -17.46
C PHE A 238 -20.31 24.98 -16.83
N LYS A 239 -19.95 26.24 -16.50
CA LYS A 239 -20.88 27.21 -15.93
C LYS A 239 -22.11 27.37 -16.84
N GLY A 240 -23.30 27.35 -16.24
CA GLY A 240 -24.58 27.41 -16.96
C GLY A 240 -25.09 26.05 -17.46
N ASN A 241 -24.27 24.99 -17.44
CA ASN A 241 -24.70 23.63 -17.74
C ASN A 241 -24.58 22.74 -16.50
N LYS A 242 -25.65 22.70 -15.70
CA LYS A 242 -25.68 21.96 -14.43
C LYS A 242 -25.39 20.47 -14.62
N GLU A 243 -25.92 19.85 -15.66
CA GLU A 243 -25.73 18.43 -15.95
C GLU A 243 -24.24 18.08 -16.17
N ARG A 244 -23.53 18.87 -16.99
CA ARG A 244 -22.08 18.69 -17.19
C ARG A 244 -21.28 18.93 -15.92
N GLN A 245 -21.70 19.85 -15.06
CA GLN A 245 -21.05 20.09 -13.76
C GLN A 245 -21.21 18.89 -12.82
N VAL A 246 -22.41 18.31 -12.76
CA VAL A 246 -22.70 17.09 -11.98
C VAL A 246 -21.80 15.95 -12.44
N ILE A 247 -21.82 15.63 -13.74
CA ILE A 247 -21.02 14.54 -14.33
C ILE A 247 -19.52 14.74 -14.06
N TYR A 248 -19.03 15.98 -14.15
CA TYR A 248 -17.62 16.26 -13.87
C TYR A 248 -17.24 15.98 -12.40
N ILE A 249 -18.04 16.45 -11.44
CA ILE A 249 -17.80 16.21 -10.01
C ILE A 249 -17.81 14.70 -9.72
N GLU A 250 -18.82 14.00 -10.22
CA GLU A 250 -18.95 12.55 -10.06
C GLU A 250 -17.73 11.82 -10.62
N ASN A 251 -17.29 12.14 -11.83
CA ASN A 251 -16.14 11.49 -12.46
C ASN A 251 -14.84 11.72 -11.69
N VAL A 252 -14.60 12.95 -11.20
CA VAL A 252 -13.40 13.25 -10.41
C VAL A 252 -13.41 12.42 -9.12
N ILE A 253 -14.49 12.46 -8.35
CA ILE A 253 -14.60 11.72 -7.08
C ILE A 253 -14.55 10.21 -7.31
N PHE A 254 -15.26 9.69 -8.31
CA PHE A 254 -15.29 8.27 -8.64
C PHE A 254 -13.90 7.76 -9.07
N SER A 255 -13.18 8.53 -9.90
CA SER A 255 -11.84 8.13 -10.36
C SER A 255 -10.81 8.06 -9.23
N MET A 256 -10.93 8.96 -8.25
CA MET A 256 -9.99 9.06 -7.13
C MET A 256 -10.34 8.13 -5.96
N TYR A 257 -11.64 7.94 -5.69
CA TYR A 257 -12.12 7.31 -4.46
C TYR A 257 -13.09 6.13 -4.69
N GLY A 258 -13.55 5.90 -5.92
CA GLY A 258 -14.37 4.75 -6.28
C GLY A 258 -15.84 4.85 -5.91
N ILE A 259 -16.29 5.98 -5.35
CA ILE A 259 -17.67 6.18 -4.92
C ILE A 259 -18.43 7.10 -5.85
N LYS A 260 -19.76 6.97 -5.84
CA LYS A 260 -20.68 7.94 -6.44
C LYS A 260 -21.31 8.75 -5.32
N LEU A 261 -21.31 10.07 -5.44
CA LEU A 261 -21.92 10.95 -4.47
C LEU A 261 -23.45 10.96 -4.62
N SER A 262 -24.16 11.14 -3.51
CA SER A 262 -25.60 11.36 -3.57
C SER A 262 -25.92 12.75 -4.11
N ALA A 263 -27.10 12.90 -4.72
CA ALA A 263 -27.55 14.19 -5.26
C ALA A 263 -27.51 15.36 -4.26
N PRO A 264 -27.84 15.18 -2.96
CA PRO A 264 -27.66 16.23 -1.95
C PRO A 264 -26.22 16.75 -1.87
N TYR A 265 -25.22 15.87 -1.76
CA TYR A 265 -23.80 16.28 -1.70
C TYR A 265 -23.40 17.07 -2.94
N ILE A 266 -23.81 16.61 -4.13
CA ILE A 266 -23.48 17.27 -5.38
C ILE A 266 -24.12 18.67 -5.44
N ASN A 267 -25.39 18.78 -5.05
CA ASN A 267 -26.08 20.07 -5.04
C ASN A 267 -25.40 21.07 -4.10
N ASP A 268 -24.95 20.64 -2.92
CA ASP A 268 -24.28 21.52 -1.97
C ASP A 268 -22.87 21.92 -2.42
N ILE A 269 -22.13 21.03 -3.09
CA ILE A 269 -20.89 21.38 -3.79
C ILE A 269 -21.15 22.46 -4.84
N LEU A 270 -22.18 22.29 -5.69
CA LEU A 270 -22.50 23.25 -6.75
C LEU A 270 -22.89 24.62 -6.20
N LYS A 271 -23.69 24.67 -5.12
CA LYS A 271 -24.06 25.94 -4.45
C LYS A 271 -22.81 26.72 -4.02
N TYR A 272 -21.82 26.04 -3.43
CA TYR A 272 -20.56 26.67 -3.02
C TYR A 272 -19.80 27.30 -4.22
N PHE A 273 -19.74 26.62 -5.36
CA PHE A 273 -19.09 27.20 -6.54
C PHE A 273 -19.90 28.30 -7.21
N GLN A 274 -21.22 28.31 -7.06
CA GLN A 274 -22.07 29.40 -7.54
C GLN A 274 -21.88 30.66 -6.68
N SER A 275 -21.81 30.51 -5.35
CA SER A 275 -21.60 31.64 -4.42
C SER A 275 -20.21 32.28 -4.54
N ASN A 276 -19.16 31.48 -4.76
CA ASN A 276 -17.79 31.99 -4.83
C ASN A 276 -17.36 32.54 -6.19
N ASN A 277 -18.16 32.33 -7.24
CA ASN A 277 -17.95 32.95 -8.55
C ASN A 277 -18.74 34.27 -8.72
N GLY A 278 -19.51 34.70 -7.70
CA GLY A 278 -20.23 35.98 -7.68
C GLY A 278 -19.39 37.15 -7.13
N SER A 279 -18.21 36.89 -6.57
CA SER A 279 -17.32 37.89 -5.94
C SER A 279 -16.13 38.32 -6.80
N SER A 280 -16.04 37.87 -8.05
CA SER A 280 -15.06 38.38 -9.02
C SER A 280 -15.72 39.47 -9.89
N SER A 281 -15.66 40.71 -9.40
CA SER A 281 -15.83 41.91 -10.24
C SER A 281 -14.81 41.88 -11.39
N PRO A 282 -15.19 42.21 -12.64
CA PRO A 282 -14.27 42.22 -13.75
C PRO A 282 -13.41 43.48 -13.68
N PHE A 283 -12.24 43.39 -13.06
CA PHE A 283 -11.17 44.32 -13.41
C PHE A 283 -10.73 44.01 -14.85
N ARG A 284 -11.36 44.73 -15.78
CA ARG A 284 -10.81 44.96 -17.13
C ARG A 284 -9.43 45.59 -16.94
N ILE A 285 -8.38 44.81 -17.15
CA ILE A 285 -7.08 45.37 -17.48
C ILE A 285 -7.21 45.85 -18.92
N ASN A 286 -7.36 47.16 -19.08
CA ASN A 286 -7.26 47.81 -20.37
C ASN A 286 -5.89 47.51 -20.97
N SER A 287 -5.90 47.01 -22.21
CA SER A 287 -4.76 46.97 -23.09
C SER A 287 -4.27 48.39 -23.36
N LEU A 288 -3.15 48.75 -22.77
CA LEU A 288 -2.29 49.82 -23.24
C LEU A 288 -0.87 49.28 -23.16
N TYR A 289 -0.35 48.84 -24.30
CA TYR A 289 0.94 49.30 -24.84
C TYR A 289 1.13 48.63 -26.20
N ALA A 290 0.84 49.43 -27.23
CA ALA A 290 1.34 49.23 -28.58
C ALA A 290 2.84 49.56 -28.61
N GLU A 291 3.55 48.79 -29.43
CA GLU A 291 4.67 49.20 -30.28
C GLU A 291 5.88 49.90 -29.65
N ARG A 292 7.03 49.21 -29.73
CA ARG A 292 8.14 49.60 -30.62
C ARG A 292 9.22 48.52 -30.66
N GLU A 293 9.53 48.10 -31.89
CA GLU A 293 10.86 47.91 -32.50
C GLU A 293 11.95 47.17 -31.67
N GLY A 294 12.70 46.19 -32.16
CA GLY A 294 12.99 45.73 -33.51
C GLY A 294 14.33 44.96 -33.46
N CYS A 295 14.48 43.99 -34.37
CA CYS A 295 15.74 43.42 -34.89
C CYS A 295 16.80 42.82 -33.93
N GLY A 296 17.17 41.56 -34.20
CA GLY A 296 18.54 41.09 -33.95
C GLY A 296 18.73 39.59 -33.72
N SER A 297 18.83 38.83 -34.80
CA SER A 297 19.79 37.71 -34.99
C SER A 297 19.97 36.61 -33.91
N ASN A 298 19.56 35.40 -34.26
CA ASN A 298 20.23 34.11 -33.94
C ASN A 298 21.69 34.13 -34.51
N PRO A 299 22.71 33.39 -34.03
CA PRO A 299 22.66 31.92 -33.85
C PRO A 299 23.60 31.28 -32.78
N HIS A 300 23.42 29.96 -32.56
CA HIS A 300 24.39 28.92 -32.09
C HIS A 300 25.12 29.15 -30.74
N TRP A 301 25.26 28.16 -29.87
CA TRP A 301 26.29 27.10 -29.94
C TRP A 301 25.92 25.87 -29.10
N GLU A 302 26.35 24.72 -29.62
CA GLU A 302 26.52 23.44 -28.93
C GLU A 302 27.57 23.54 -27.83
N GLN A 303 27.38 22.77 -26.75
CA GLN A 303 28.36 21.87 -26.13
C GLN A 303 27.63 20.90 -25.20
#